data_AF-A0A5N6Y650-F1
#
_entry.id   AF-A0A5N6Y650-F1
#
_cell.length_a   1.000
_cell.length_b   1.000
_cell.length_c   1.000
_cell.angle_alpha   90.00
_cell.angle_beta   90.00
_cell.angle_gamma   90.00
#
_symmetry.space_group_name_H-M   'P 1'
#
loop_
_entity.id
_entity.type
_entity.pdbx_description
1 polymer ?
#
loop_
_entity_poly.entity_id
_entity_poly.type
_entity_poly.pdbx_seq_one_letter_code
_entity_poly.pdbx_strand_id
1 'polypeptide(L)'
;MILNLPLLAVLSGVGVTWAASSPNCLSGSSFDTCCSNRDAVGKGTVDGVVMNYACGTYAKDETVGFGTVHKGAANAKECAGLCASDASCQAGFWSKVGSKCYLLNGSGYKTYHNKGTFLLFEKTTEEPGSVDECKDRVDSATSQCNAEKDKIKQQGSQLLQKCQDEKDQAIAGAGSKCEAEKDAIRKENAQLAEQASKQCEADKNQSLTQASKQCEADKNQAIAEAGSKCEAEKDAIRKENAQLADQATKQCEADKDQLRQQAATAASEYEKKIADLQTQLTQCQANVPTAKPVPAIDPNCESNSWVNMCSSCSQDTFVIDGKEFKKKCGVRTVGAREEQWLYRASLIACMKECATRGDCLGVGWRPAEGINGVSYHQSPHIPALVQLTNTTKHCHAHISIGGPLRNVPVWNEHLLYMPERGTPY
;
A
#
# COMPACT_ATOMS: atom_id res chain seq x y z
N MET A 1 -8.42 -38.60 -44.03
CA MET A 1 -8.32 -39.60 -45.11
C MET A 1 -9.45 -40.59 -44.94
N ILE A 2 -10.25 -40.74 -45.99
CA ILE A 2 -11.42 -41.60 -46.08
C ILE A 2 -10.94 -43.05 -46.15
N LEU A 3 -11.27 -43.88 -45.16
CA LEU A 3 -10.97 -45.32 -45.17
C LEU A 3 -12.05 -46.06 -45.96
N ASN A 4 -11.67 -46.51 -47.15
CA ASN A 4 -12.41 -47.45 -47.99
C ASN A 4 -12.06 -48.88 -47.52
N LEU A 5 -13.01 -49.61 -46.95
CA LEU A 5 -12.92 -51.06 -46.73
C LEU A 5 -13.62 -51.80 -47.88
N PRO A 6 -13.02 -52.81 -48.53
CA PRO A 6 -13.77 -53.75 -49.34
C PRO A 6 -14.17 -54.99 -48.52
N LEU A 7 -15.46 -55.32 -48.61
CA LEU A 7 -16.11 -56.57 -48.20
C LEU A 7 -15.44 -57.79 -48.84
N LEU A 8 -15.20 -58.82 -48.04
CA LEU A 8 -14.94 -60.20 -48.50
C LEU A 8 -16.27 -60.88 -48.82
N ALA A 9 -16.51 -61.12 -50.11
CA ALA A 9 -17.61 -61.93 -50.62
C ALA A 9 -17.30 -63.43 -50.38
N VAL A 10 -18.22 -64.11 -49.70
CA VAL A 10 -18.18 -65.55 -49.44
C VAL A 10 -18.55 -66.31 -50.71
N LEU A 11 -17.67 -67.22 -51.12
CA LEU A 11 -17.84 -68.15 -52.23
C LEU A 11 -19.04 -69.08 -51.99
N SER A 12 -19.99 -69.03 -52.91
CA SER A 12 -21.09 -69.97 -53.09
C SER A 12 -20.57 -71.37 -53.49
N GLY A 13 -20.88 -72.37 -52.66
CA GLY A 13 -20.66 -73.78 -52.97
C GLY A 13 -21.63 -74.31 -54.02
N VAL A 14 -21.08 -75.00 -55.01
CA VAL A 14 -21.80 -75.71 -56.09
C VAL A 14 -21.79 -77.21 -55.79
N GLY A 15 -22.92 -77.87 -56.06
CA GLY A 15 -23.02 -79.32 -56.28
C GLY A 15 -23.45 -80.13 -55.05
N VAL A 16 -24.24 -81.20 -55.14
CA VAL A 16 -24.65 -82.02 -56.29
C VAL A 16 -25.97 -82.72 -55.93
N THR A 17 -26.94 -82.70 -56.85
CA THR A 17 -28.14 -83.54 -56.81
C THR A 17 -27.78 -84.99 -57.14
N TRP A 18 -28.04 -85.92 -56.21
CA TRP A 18 -28.12 -87.35 -56.50
C TRP A 18 -29.49 -87.86 -56.05
N ALA A 19 -30.22 -88.46 -56.99
CA ALA A 19 -31.49 -89.13 -56.76
C ALA A 19 -31.26 -90.32 -55.80
N ALA A 20 -31.65 -90.15 -54.55
CA ALA A 20 -31.74 -91.25 -53.61
C ALA A 20 -33.06 -91.98 -53.85
N SER A 21 -32.96 -93.30 -54.02
CA SER A 21 -34.03 -94.26 -53.70
C SER A 21 -34.86 -93.75 -52.53
N SER A 22 -36.18 -93.69 -52.70
CA SER A 22 -37.11 -93.11 -51.73
C SER A 22 -36.71 -93.48 -50.30
N PRO A 23 -36.45 -92.49 -49.42
CA PRO A 23 -35.98 -92.77 -48.06
C PRO A 23 -37.01 -93.65 -47.37
N ASN A 24 -36.54 -94.66 -46.64
CA ASN A 24 -37.36 -95.57 -45.84
C ASN A 24 -38.39 -94.75 -45.05
N CYS A 25 -39.60 -94.65 -45.59
CA CYS A 25 -40.69 -93.79 -45.13
C CYS A 25 -41.06 -94.13 -43.68
N LEU A 26 -40.92 -95.42 -43.34
CA LEU A 26 -41.19 -96.00 -42.05
C LEU A 26 -40.03 -95.82 -41.04
N SER A 27 -38.93 -95.15 -41.42
CA SER A 27 -37.86 -94.78 -40.48
C SER A 27 -38.16 -93.48 -39.71
N GLY A 28 -39.01 -92.60 -40.25
CA GLY A 28 -39.40 -91.32 -39.67
C GLY A 28 -40.64 -91.39 -38.76
N SER A 29 -40.82 -90.38 -37.91
CA SER A 29 -41.91 -90.31 -36.91
C SER A 29 -43.20 -89.63 -37.41
N SER A 30 -43.24 -89.14 -38.65
CA SER A 30 -44.32 -88.28 -39.15
C SER A 30 -44.93 -88.79 -40.46
N PHE A 31 -46.26 -88.86 -40.50
CA PHE A 31 -47.00 -89.26 -41.69
C PHE A 31 -46.77 -88.30 -42.86
N ASP A 32 -46.71 -86.98 -42.64
CA ASP A 32 -46.55 -86.04 -43.75
C ASP A 32 -45.13 -86.09 -44.34
N THR A 33 -44.11 -86.41 -43.52
CA THR A 33 -42.76 -86.68 -44.02
C THR A 33 -42.72 -87.92 -44.90
N CYS A 34 -43.55 -88.93 -44.58
CA CYS A 34 -43.60 -90.20 -45.26
C CYS A 34 -44.49 -90.14 -46.54
N CYS A 35 -45.70 -89.60 -46.42
CA CYS A 35 -46.70 -89.46 -47.48
C CYS A 35 -46.85 -88.01 -47.96
N SER A 36 -45.72 -87.30 -48.15
CA SER A 36 -45.72 -85.97 -48.80
C SER A 36 -46.35 -86.06 -50.20
N ASN A 37 -46.02 -87.12 -50.94
CA ASN A 37 -46.78 -87.54 -52.12
C ASN A 37 -47.82 -88.60 -51.71
N ARG A 38 -49.10 -88.31 -51.96
CA ARG A 38 -50.23 -89.13 -51.50
C ARG A 38 -50.38 -90.46 -52.23
N ASP A 39 -49.71 -90.60 -53.37
CA ASP A 39 -49.68 -91.82 -54.18
C ASP A 39 -48.31 -92.53 -54.05
N ALA A 40 -47.48 -92.13 -53.08
CA ALA A 40 -46.17 -92.75 -52.86
C ALA A 40 -46.30 -94.20 -52.41
N VAL A 41 -45.54 -95.07 -53.07
CA VAL A 41 -45.31 -96.46 -52.67
C VAL A 41 -43.82 -96.67 -52.49
N GLY A 42 -43.46 -97.60 -51.63
CA GLY A 42 -42.05 -97.94 -51.45
C GLY A 42 -41.84 -99.06 -50.46
N LYS A 43 -40.57 -99.24 -50.11
CA LYS A 43 -40.11 -100.22 -49.13
C LYS A 43 -39.51 -99.53 -47.92
N GLY A 44 -39.73 -100.12 -46.76
CA GLY A 44 -39.15 -99.65 -45.52
C GLY A 44 -38.87 -100.79 -44.56
N THR A 45 -37.81 -100.66 -43.78
CA THR A 45 -37.50 -101.60 -42.70
C THR A 45 -37.95 -100.99 -41.37
N VAL A 46 -38.74 -101.74 -40.61
CA VAL A 46 -39.16 -101.39 -39.25
C VAL A 46 -38.81 -102.56 -38.34
N ASP A 47 -38.01 -102.30 -37.30
CA ASP A 47 -37.59 -103.30 -36.30
C ASP A 47 -37.04 -104.60 -36.93
N GLY A 48 -36.27 -104.45 -38.01
CA GLY A 48 -35.65 -105.58 -38.73
C GLY A 48 -36.57 -106.29 -39.74
N VAL A 49 -37.85 -105.92 -39.83
CA VAL A 49 -38.81 -106.47 -40.80
C VAL A 49 -38.96 -105.52 -41.99
N VAL A 50 -38.75 -106.03 -43.20
CA VAL A 50 -39.02 -105.28 -44.42
C VAL A 50 -40.53 -105.25 -44.68
N MET A 51 -41.05 -104.07 -44.98
CA MET A 51 -42.44 -103.83 -45.30
C MET A 51 -42.56 -103.02 -46.58
N ASN A 52 -43.55 -103.39 -47.40
CA ASN A 52 -44.02 -102.51 -48.45
C ASN A 52 -44.98 -101.50 -47.83
N TYR A 53 -44.93 -100.26 -48.26
CA TYR A 53 -45.91 -99.25 -47.86
C TYR A 53 -46.58 -98.60 -49.07
N ALA A 54 -47.83 -98.18 -48.88
CA ALA A 54 -48.60 -97.44 -49.85
C ALA A 54 -49.37 -96.31 -49.18
N CYS A 55 -49.09 -95.07 -49.59
CA CYS A 55 -49.81 -93.89 -49.16
C CYS A 55 -51.20 -93.82 -49.82
N GLY A 56 -52.14 -93.13 -49.18
CA GLY A 56 -53.51 -92.96 -49.66
C GLY A 56 -54.32 -94.26 -49.73
N THR A 57 -53.86 -95.32 -49.05
CA THR A 57 -54.40 -96.67 -49.19
C THR A 57 -54.75 -97.24 -47.82
N TYR A 58 -55.89 -97.92 -47.73
CA TYR A 58 -56.29 -98.69 -46.54
C TYR A 58 -56.74 -100.09 -46.96
N ALA A 59 -56.82 -101.01 -46.00
CA ALA A 59 -57.23 -102.38 -46.25
C ALA A 59 -58.48 -102.74 -45.45
N LYS A 60 -59.32 -103.61 -46.01
CA LYS A 60 -60.52 -104.13 -45.37
C LYS A 60 -60.73 -105.58 -45.76
N ASP A 61 -60.92 -106.43 -44.77
CA ASP A 61 -61.33 -107.83 -44.90
C ASP A 61 -62.87 -107.93 -44.93
N GLU A 62 -63.41 -108.87 -45.71
CA GLU A 62 -64.85 -109.04 -45.85
C GLU A 62 -65.52 -109.59 -44.58
N THR A 63 -64.78 -110.36 -43.77
CA THR A 63 -65.27 -111.02 -42.57
C THR A 63 -65.00 -110.22 -41.30
N VAL A 64 -63.80 -109.65 -41.15
CA VAL A 64 -63.37 -108.92 -39.95
C VAL A 64 -63.32 -107.39 -40.13
N GLY A 65 -63.78 -106.89 -41.28
CA GLY A 65 -63.84 -105.46 -41.56
C GLY A 65 -62.46 -104.82 -41.60
N PHE A 66 -62.23 -103.76 -40.81
CA PHE A 66 -60.95 -103.02 -40.81
C PHE A 66 -59.85 -103.69 -39.97
N GLY A 67 -60.08 -104.89 -39.45
CA GLY A 67 -59.15 -105.58 -38.55
C GLY A 67 -59.17 -105.00 -37.12
N THR A 68 -58.13 -105.33 -36.36
CA THR A 68 -58.01 -104.94 -34.94
C THR A 68 -57.55 -103.49 -34.82
N VAL A 69 -58.31 -102.67 -34.08
CA VAL A 69 -57.98 -101.26 -33.86
C VAL A 69 -57.08 -101.11 -32.64
N HIS A 70 -55.85 -100.65 -32.83
CA HIS A 70 -54.90 -100.30 -31.77
C HIS A 70 -54.90 -98.79 -31.52
N LYS A 71 -55.18 -98.40 -30.27
CA LYS A 71 -55.16 -96.99 -29.82
C LYS A 71 -53.78 -96.51 -29.33
N GLY A 72 -52.76 -97.36 -29.42
CA GLY A 72 -51.44 -97.14 -28.80
C GLY A 72 -50.33 -96.59 -29.70
N ALA A 73 -50.56 -96.46 -31.02
CA ALA A 73 -49.53 -95.95 -31.94
C ALA A 73 -49.76 -94.47 -32.27
N ALA A 74 -48.83 -93.61 -31.89
CA ALA A 74 -48.88 -92.17 -32.12
C ALA A 74 -48.65 -91.78 -33.59
N ASN A 75 -47.99 -92.65 -34.35
CA ASN A 75 -47.64 -92.41 -35.75
C ASN A 75 -47.62 -93.73 -36.57
N ALA A 76 -47.46 -93.59 -37.89
CA ALA A 76 -47.45 -94.71 -38.82
C ALA A 76 -46.27 -95.68 -38.59
N LYS A 77 -45.11 -95.18 -38.14
CA LYS A 77 -43.95 -96.03 -37.81
C LYS A 77 -44.24 -96.92 -36.61
N GLU A 78 -44.80 -96.38 -35.54
CA GLU A 78 -45.21 -97.18 -34.38
C GLU A 78 -46.29 -98.19 -34.75
N CYS A 79 -47.24 -97.81 -35.62
CA CYS A 79 -48.26 -98.74 -36.11
C CYS A 79 -47.66 -99.89 -36.94
N ALA A 80 -46.69 -99.58 -37.80
CA ALA A 80 -45.92 -100.58 -38.53
C ALA A 80 -45.09 -101.45 -37.56
N GLY A 81 -44.50 -100.88 -36.51
CA GLY A 81 -43.75 -101.63 -35.49
C GLY A 81 -44.63 -102.60 -34.69
N LEU A 82 -45.87 -102.22 -34.39
CA LEU A 82 -46.85 -103.13 -33.79
C LEU A 82 -47.14 -104.32 -34.71
N CYS A 83 -47.32 -104.07 -36.01
CA CYS A 83 -47.46 -105.16 -36.97
C CYS A 83 -46.18 -105.99 -37.06
N ALA A 84 -45.01 -105.37 -37.17
CA ALA A 84 -43.69 -106.02 -37.26
C ALA A 84 -43.53 -107.07 -36.15
N SER A 85 -43.87 -106.66 -34.92
CA SER A 85 -43.76 -107.46 -33.70
C SER A 85 -44.83 -108.56 -33.59
N ASP A 86 -46.01 -108.38 -34.18
CA ASP A 86 -47.09 -109.39 -34.15
C ASP A 86 -46.91 -110.40 -35.29
N ALA A 87 -46.54 -111.65 -34.96
CA ALA A 87 -46.34 -112.72 -35.93
C ALA A 87 -47.60 -113.06 -36.75
N SER A 88 -48.79 -112.76 -36.23
CA SER A 88 -50.06 -112.97 -36.93
C SER A 88 -50.42 -111.82 -37.87
N CYS A 89 -49.86 -110.62 -37.67
CA CYS A 89 -50.10 -109.48 -38.53
C CYS A 89 -49.43 -109.64 -39.90
N GLN A 90 -50.22 -109.59 -40.97
CA GLN A 90 -49.75 -109.63 -42.36
C GLN A 90 -49.68 -108.23 -42.96
N ALA A 91 -50.64 -107.39 -42.59
CA ALA A 91 -50.71 -106.01 -43.03
C ALA A 91 -51.37 -105.14 -41.97
N GLY A 92 -51.19 -103.84 -42.08
CA GLY A 92 -51.93 -102.89 -41.29
C GLY A 92 -51.95 -101.55 -41.98
N PHE A 93 -52.80 -100.65 -41.50
CA PHE A 93 -52.80 -99.29 -41.99
C PHE A 93 -53.00 -98.29 -40.85
N TRP A 94 -52.39 -97.13 -41.01
CA TRP A 94 -52.50 -96.03 -40.07
C TRP A 94 -53.35 -94.90 -40.66
N SER A 95 -54.26 -94.36 -39.87
CA SER A 95 -55.13 -93.23 -40.26
C SER A 95 -54.68 -91.93 -39.59
N LYS A 96 -54.34 -90.91 -40.37
CA LYS A 96 -53.98 -89.56 -39.87
C LYS A 96 -55.14 -88.85 -39.19
N VAL A 97 -56.36 -88.97 -39.74
CA VAL A 97 -57.53 -88.26 -39.22
C VAL A 97 -57.95 -88.80 -37.86
N GLY A 98 -57.87 -90.13 -37.70
CA GLY A 98 -58.25 -90.78 -36.45
C GLY A 98 -57.09 -91.01 -35.47
N SER A 99 -55.84 -90.83 -35.91
CA SER A 99 -54.63 -91.34 -35.22
C SER A 99 -54.82 -92.79 -34.74
N LYS A 100 -55.40 -93.62 -35.61
CA LYS A 100 -55.75 -95.01 -35.31
C LYS A 100 -54.89 -95.95 -36.14
N CYS A 101 -54.41 -96.99 -35.49
CA CYS A 101 -53.71 -98.10 -36.12
C CYS A 101 -54.67 -99.27 -36.30
N TYR A 102 -54.67 -99.88 -37.49
CA TYR A 102 -55.52 -101.01 -37.84
C TYR A 102 -54.61 -102.15 -38.29
N LEU A 103 -54.72 -103.32 -37.66
CA LEU A 103 -53.91 -104.50 -37.98
C LEU A 103 -54.78 -105.64 -38.51
N LEU A 104 -54.29 -106.33 -39.54
CA LEU A 104 -54.97 -107.40 -40.26
C LEU A 104 -54.15 -108.68 -40.14
N ASN A 105 -54.77 -109.73 -39.60
CA ASN A 105 -54.09 -110.98 -39.24
C ASN A 105 -54.23 -112.09 -40.30
N GLY A 106 -54.71 -111.76 -41.50
CA GLY A 106 -54.89 -112.70 -42.62
C GLY A 106 -54.63 -112.03 -43.95
N SER A 107 -54.45 -112.82 -45.01
CA SER A 107 -54.14 -112.33 -46.37
C SER A 107 -55.39 -112.09 -47.25
N GLY A 108 -56.59 -112.29 -46.71
CA GLY A 108 -57.87 -112.18 -47.43
C GLY A 108 -58.42 -110.75 -47.58
N TYR A 109 -57.68 -109.73 -47.15
CA TYR A 109 -58.13 -108.34 -47.24
C TYR A 109 -58.04 -107.80 -48.66
N LYS A 110 -58.93 -106.85 -48.97
CA LYS A 110 -58.85 -106.03 -50.19
C LYS A 110 -58.32 -104.66 -49.84
N THR A 111 -57.47 -104.11 -50.71
CA THR A 111 -56.96 -102.75 -50.57
C THR A 111 -57.86 -101.77 -51.32
N TYR A 112 -58.05 -100.61 -50.72
CA TYR A 112 -58.88 -99.55 -51.25
C TYR A 112 -58.05 -98.28 -51.29
N HIS A 113 -57.97 -97.72 -52.49
CA HIS A 113 -57.28 -96.46 -52.68
C HIS A 113 -58.27 -95.31 -52.58
N ASN A 114 -58.02 -94.42 -51.64
CA ASN A 114 -58.76 -93.18 -51.47
C ASN A 114 -57.71 -92.15 -51.08
N LYS A 115 -57.22 -91.39 -52.08
CA LYS A 115 -56.09 -90.41 -52.11
C LYS A 115 -55.93 -89.50 -50.88
N GLY A 116 -55.87 -90.10 -49.72
CA GLY A 116 -56.32 -89.50 -48.48
C GLY A 116 -55.29 -89.68 -47.37
N THR A 117 -55.80 -89.92 -46.17
CA THR A 117 -55.04 -89.83 -44.92
C THR A 117 -54.61 -91.17 -44.35
N PHE A 118 -54.46 -92.18 -45.21
CA PHE A 118 -54.11 -93.54 -44.83
C PHE A 118 -52.73 -93.92 -45.35
N LEU A 119 -52.02 -94.73 -44.59
CA LEU A 119 -50.79 -95.39 -45.01
C LEU A 119 -50.95 -96.87 -44.71
N LEU A 120 -51.03 -97.68 -45.76
CA LEU A 120 -51.00 -99.13 -45.69
C LEU A 120 -49.54 -99.58 -45.62
N PHE A 121 -49.26 -100.59 -44.79
CA PHE A 121 -48.01 -101.32 -44.79
C PHE A 121 -48.28 -102.83 -44.76
N GLU A 122 -47.46 -103.58 -45.49
CA GLU A 122 -47.59 -105.02 -45.65
C GLU A 122 -46.24 -105.66 -45.37
N LYS A 123 -46.21 -106.71 -44.55
CA LYS A 123 -44.96 -107.43 -44.29
C LYS A 123 -44.48 -108.11 -45.56
N THR A 124 -43.16 -108.08 -45.75
CA THR A 124 -42.51 -108.89 -46.78
C THR A 124 -41.68 -109.99 -46.12
N THR A 125 -41.25 -110.95 -46.93
CA THR A 125 -40.32 -112.02 -46.52
C THR A 125 -38.85 -111.64 -46.79
N GLU A 126 -38.54 -110.36 -47.02
CA GLU A 126 -37.19 -109.90 -47.39
C GLU A 126 -36.33 -109.60 -46.15
N GLU A 127 -35.03 -109.92 -46.20
CA GLU A 127 -34.04 -109.55 -45.17
C GLU A 127 -33.45 -108.14 -45.45
N PRO A 128 -33.14 -107.33 -44.41
CA PRO A 128 -32.61 -105.97 -44.59
C PRO A 128 -31.13 -105.95 -45.06
N GLY A 129 -30.77 -105.04 -45.98
CA GLY A 129 -29.40 -104.89 -46.54
C GLY A 129 -28.37 -104.20 -45.63
N SER A 130 -27.07 -104.41 -45.88
CA SER A 130 -25.92 -103.99 -45.03
C SER A 130 -25.46 -102.52 -45.22
N VAL A 131 -24.79 -101.94 -44.21
CA VAL A 131 -24.52 -100.49 -44.02
C VAL A 131 -23.06 -100.07 -44.30
N ASP A 132 -22.23 -100.95 -44.87
CA ASP A 132 -20.77 -100.75 -44.88
C ASP A 132 -20.25 -99.62 -45.81
N GLU A 133 -20.98 -99.23 -46.86
CA GLU A 133 -20.48 -98.24 -47.85
C GLU A 133 -20.45 -96.77 -47.36
N CYS A 134 -21.06 -96.43 -46.22
CA CYS A 134 -21.13 -95.04 -45.74
C CYS A 134 -19.95 -94.61 -44.85
N LYS A 135 -19.16 -95.56 -44.32
CA LYS A 135 -18.15 -95.30 -43.28
C LYS A 135 -16.96 -94.47 -43.78
N ASP A 136 -16.40 -94.85 -44.93
CA ASP A 136 -15.18 -94.22 -45.46
C ASP A 136 -15.38 -92.75 -45.85
N ARG A 137 -16.59 -92.40 -46.32
CA ARG A 137 -16.93 -91.02 -46.68
C ARG A 137 -17.00 -90.10 -45.45
N VAL A 138 -17.48 -90.62 -44.32
CA VAL A 138 -17.55 -89.88 -43.05
C VAL A 138 -16.16 -89.68 -42.46
N ASP A 139 -15.32 -90.72 -42.48
CA ASP A 139 -13.96 -90.66 -41.94
C ASP A 139 -13.07 -89.68 -42.76
N SER A 140 -13.25 -89.64 -44.09
CA SER A 140 -12.59 -88.66 -44.98
C SER A 140 -13.04 -87.22 -44.71
N ALA A 141 -14.35 -86.96 -44.63
CA ALA A 141 -14.88 -85.62 -44.35
C ALA A 141 -14.46 -85.10 -42.96
N THR A 142 -14.41 -85.98 -41.96
CA THR A 142 -13.96 -85.63 -40.61
C THR A 142 -12.49 -85.22 -40.59
N SER A 143 -11.64 -85.93 -41.34
CA SER A 143 -10.21 -85.60 -41.46
C SER A 143 -9.97 -84.25 -42.12
N GLN A 144 -10.73 -83.94 -43.19
CA GLN A 144 -10.67 -82.62 -43.85
C GLN A 144 -11.12 -81.50 -42.91
N CYS A 145 -12.21 -81.70 -42.17
CA CYS A 145 -12.72 -80.71 -41.21
C CYS A 145 -11.69 -80.39 -40.11
N ASN A 146 -11.01 -81.42 -39.58
CA ASN A 146 -9.96 -81.22 -38.58
C ASN A 146 -8.76 -80.46 -39.14
N ALA A 147 -8.32 -80.78 -40.36
CA ALA A 147 -7.21 -80.08 -41.01
C ALA A 147 -7.53 -78.58 -41.25
N GLU A 148 -8.76 -78.27 -41.69
CA GLU A 148 -9.20 -76.87 -41.87
C GLU A 148 -9.31 -76.13 -40.53
N LYS A 149 -9.83 -76.77 -39.50
CA LYS A 149 -9.90 -76.22 -38.14
C LYS A 149 -8.52 -75.83 -37.61
N ASP A 150 -7.53 -76.68 -37.79
CA ASP A 150 -6.16 -76.40 -37.34
C ASP A 150 -5.50 -75.29 -38.16
N LYS A 151 -5.75 -75.25 -39.47
CA LYS A 151 -5.32 -74.14 -40.34
C LYS A 151 -5.93 -72.81 -39.90
N ILE A 152 -7.23 -72.77 -39.59
CA ILE A 152 -7.91 -71.57 -39.10
C ILE A 152 -7.32 -71.12 -37.77
N LYS A 153 -7.04 -72.05 -36.84
CA LYS A 153 -6.38 -71.72 -35.57
C LYS A 153 -4.99 -71.11 -35.77
N GLN A 154 -4.19 -71.70 -36.66
CA GLN A 154 -2.83 -71.23 -36.94
C GLN A 154 -2.84 -69.85 -37.62
N GLN A 155 -3.75 -69.63 -38.57
CA GLN A 155 -3.91 -68.31 -39.20
C GLN A 155 -4.42 -67.27 -38.20
N GLY A 156 -5.36 -67.65 -37.33
CA GLY A 156 -5.89 -66.80 -36.27
C GLY A 156 -4.81 -66.38 -35.27
N SER A 157 -3.94 -67.28 -34.84
CA SER A 157 -2.84 -66.94 -33.92
C SER A 157 -1.80 -66.05 -34.58
N GLN A 158 -1.45 -66.29 -35.85
CA GLN A 158 -0.53 -65.43 -36.61
C GLN A 158 -1.09 -64.02 -36.81
N LEU A 159 -2.37 -63.89 -37.16
CA LEU A 159 -3.04 -62.59 -37.29
C LEU A 159 -3.09 -61.84 -35.95
N LEU A 160 -3.39 -62.55 -34.86
CA LEU A 160 -3.41 -61.96 -33.53
C LEU A 160 -2.02 -61.43 -33.12
N GLN A 161 -0.97 -62.23 -33.35
CA GLN A 161 0.40 -61.82 -33.06
C GLN A 161 0.78 -60.58 -33.89
N LYS A 162 0.51 -60.60 -35.20
CA LYS A 162 0.79 -59.47 -36.07
C LYS A 162 0.06 -58.19 -35.61
N CYS A 163 -1.20 -58.32 -35.20
CA CYS A 163 -1.98 -57.20 -34.67
C CYS A 163 -1.38 -56.65 -33.36
N GLN A 164 -0.90 -57.52 -32.47
CA GLN A 164 -0.22 -57.12 -31.24
C GLN A 164 1.09 -56.38 -31.53
N ASP A 165 1.90 -56.91 -32.46
CA ASP A 165 3.17 -56.30 -32.85
C ASP A 165 2.95 -54.91 -33.49
N GLU A 166 1.96 -54.78 -34.39
CA GLU A 166 1.59 -53.49 -34.99
C GLU A 166 1.08 -52.49 -33.94
N LYS A 167 0.30 -52.95 -32.97
CA LYS A 167 -0.18 -52.10 -31.86
C LYS A 167 0.99 -51.61 -31.01
N ASP A 168 1.91 -52.49 -30.64
CA ASP A 168 3.04 -52.14 -29.78
C ASP A 168 4.03 -51.22 -30.52
N GLN A 169 4.24 -51.46 -31.83
CA GLN A 169 5.04 -50.57 -32.68
C GLN A 169 4.39 -49.18 -32.80
N ALA A 170 3.06 -49.10 -32.98
CA ALA A 170 2.35 -47.84 -33.04
C ALA A 170 2.42 -47.07 -31.71
N ILE A 171 2.28 -47.76 -30.57
CA ILE A 171 2.42 -47.16 -29.24
C ILE A 171 3.84 -46.64 -29.02
N ALA A 172 4.87 -47.41 -29.36
CA ALA A 172 6.27 -46.99 -29.23
C ALA A 172 6.59 -45.78 -30.15
N GLY A 173 6.07 -45.80 -31.39
CA GLY A 173 6.19 -44.68 -32.33
C GLY A 173 5.50 -43.41 -31.82
N ALA A 174 4.28 -43.53 -31.27
CA ALA A 174 3.57 -42.39 -30.69
C ALA A 174 4.26 -41.87 -29.42
N GLY A 175 4.76 -42.76 -28.55
CA GLY A 175 5.46 -42.39 -27.33
C GLY A 175 6.76 -41.64 -27.60
N SER A 176 7.59 -42.14 -28.53
CA SER A 176 8.83 -41.46 -28.93
C SER A 176 8.58 -40.08 -29.56
N LYS A 177 7.55 -39.96 -30.42
CA LYS A 177 7.16 -38.67 -31.01
C LYS A 177 6.68 -37.68 -29.93
N CYS A 178 5.87 -38.13 -28.99
CA CYS A 178 5.37 -37.31 -27.89
C CYS A 178 6.51 -36.77 -27.00
N GLU A 179 7.48 -37.62 -26.62
CA GLU A 179 8.62 -37.16 -25.82
C GLU A 179 9.51 -36.18 -26.61
N ALA A 180 9.70 -36.39 -27.91
CA ALA A 180 10.43 -35.44 -28.76
C ALA A 180 9.72 -34.07 -28.85
N GLU A 181 8.40 -34.06 -29.02
CA GLU A 181 7.59 -32.82 -29.03
C GLU A 181 7.65 -32.10 -27.67
N LYS A 182 7.56 -32.85 -26.57
CA LYS A 182 7.66 -32.32 -25.20
C LYS A 182 9.02 -31.69 -24.92
N ASP A 183 10.11 -32.31 -25.38
CA ASP A 183 11.45 -31.73 -25.24
C ASP A 183 11.67 -30.51 -26.14
N ALA A 184 11.07 -30.48 -27.34
CA ALA A 184 11.08 -29.31 -28.20
C ALA A 184 10.35 -28.12 -27.53
N ILE A 185 9.16 -28.35 -26.99
CA ILE A 185 8.37 -27.33 -26.27
C ILE A 185 9.14 -26.81 -25.04
N ARG A 186 9.82 -27.69 -24.29
CA ARG A 186 10.65 -27.27 -23.14
C ARG A 186 11.79 -26.36 -23.56
N LYS A 187 12.46 -26.66 -24.67
CA LYS A 187 13.54 -25.82 -25.21
C LYS A 187 13.02 -24.47 -25.69
N GLU A 188 11.91 -24.46 -26.41
CA GLU A 188 11.28 -23.22 -26.89
C GLU A 188 10.84 -22.33 -25.72
N ASN A 189 10.20 -22.91 -24.69
CA ASN A 189 9.83 -22.17 -23.48
C ASN A 189 11.04 -21.60 -22.73
N ALA A 190 12.14 -22.34 -22.65
CA ALA A 190 13.38 -21.85 -22.04
C ALA A 190 13.98 -20.67 -22.82
N GLN A 191 13.97 -20.75 -24.16
CA GLN A 191 14.44 -19.67 -25.03
C GLN A 191 13.55 -18.42 -24.92
N LEU A 192 12.23 -18.59 -24.91
CA LEU A 192 11.28 -17.49 -24.71
C LEU A 192 11.45 -16.82 -23.35
N ALA A 193 11.66 -17.61 -22.28
CA ALA A 193 11.94 -17.08 -20.95
C ALA A 193 13.26 -16.28 -20.92
N GLU A 194 14.32 -16.78 -21.56
CA GLU A 194 15.60 -16.06 -21.65
C GLU A 194 15.47 -14.75 -22.45
N GLN A 195 14.75 -14.78 -23.58
CA GLN A 195 14.48 -13.59 -24.39
C GLN A 195 13.67 -12.55 -23.60
N ALA A 196 12.60 -12.98 -22.92
CA ALA A 196 11.80 -12.11 -22.08
C ALA A 196 12.62 -11.48 -20.93
N SER A 197 13.52 -12.26 -20.31
CA SER A 197 14.41 -11.75 -19.27
C SER A 197 15.40 -10.70 -19.81
N LYS A 198 15.99 -10.95 -20.99
CA LYS A 198 16.91 -9.99 -21.62
C LYS A 198 16.19 -8.70 -22.03
N GLN A 199 14.97 -8.82 -22.56
CA GLN A 199 14.15 -7.66 -22.91
C GLN A 199 13.79 -6.84 -21.67
N CYS A 200 13.39 -7.50 -20.58
CA CYS A 200 13.06 -6.82 -19.32
C CYS A 200 14.25 -6.01 -18.78
N GLU A 201 15.47 -6.57 -18.78
CA GLU A 201 16.66 -5.83 -18.35
C GLU A 201 17.03 -4.69 -19.32
N ALA A 202 16.81 -4.85 -20.63
CA ALA A 202 16.99 -3.78 -21.60
C ALA A 202 16.01 -2.62 -21.36
N ASP A 203 14.72 -2.92 -21.18
CA ASP A 203 13.65 -1.93 -20.93
C ASP A 203 13.89 -1.18 -19.61
N LYS A 204 14.32 -1.91 -18.57
CA LYS A 204 14.69 -1.34 -17.27
C LYS A 204 15.87 -0.37 -17.39
N ASN A 205 16.94 -0.76 -18.10
CA ASN A 205 18.11 0.10 -18.31
C ASN A 205 17.78 1.33 -19.16
N GLN A 206 16.93 1.17 -20.18
CA GLN A 206 16.43 2.28 -20.98
C GLN A 206 15.61 3.25 -20.14
N SER A 207 14.69 2.74 -19.33
CA SER A 207 13.84 3.55 -18.43
C SER A 207 14.67 4.31 -17.40
N LEU A 208 15.65 3.64 -16.78
CA LEU A 208 16.59 4.28 -15.85
C LEU A 208 17.41 5.39 -16.52
N THR A 209 17.88 5.15 -17.74
CA THR A 209 18.64 6.14 -18.51
C THR A 209 17.78 7.36 -18.84
N GLN A 210 16.52 7.15 -19.24
CA GLN A 210 15.59 8.23 -19.53
C GLN A 210 15.23 9.03 -18.28
N ALA A 211 14.94 8.34 -17.17
CA ALA A 211 14.65 8.98 -15.89
C ALA A 211 15.85 9.81 -15.37
N SER A 212 17.07 9.29 -15.51
CA SER A 212 18.29 10.01 -15.15
C SER A 212 18.50 11.27 -15.99
N LYS A 213 18.30 11.18 -17.31
CA LYS A 213 18.35 12.35 -18.20
C LYS A 213 17.29 13.39 -17.85
N GLN A 214 16.07 12.96 -17.55
CA GLN A 214 15.00 13.88 -17.15
C GLN A 214 15.32 14.57 -15.82
N CYS A 215 15.79 13.81 -14.83
CA CYS A 215 16.18 14.36 -13.53
C CYS A 215 17.28 15.42 -13.65
N GLU A 216 18.31 15.20 -14.48
CA GLU A 216 19.35 16.20 -14.72
C GLU A 216 18.81 17.42 -15.48
N ALA A 217 17.87 17.25 -16.43
CA ALA A 217 17.22 18.37 -17.08
C ALA A 217 16.41 19.22 -16.10
N ASP A 218 15.56 18.59 -15.29
CA ASP A 218 14.73 19.26 -14.27
C ASP A 218 15.58 19.98 -13.23
N LYS A 219 16.67 19.34 -12.78
CA LYS A 219 17.65 19.94 -11.85
C LYS A 219 18.31 21.18 -12.46
N ASN A 220 18.77 21.10 -13.71
CA ASN A 220 19.40 22.24 -14.38
C ASN A 220 18.41 23.38 -14.61
N GLN A 221 17.16 23.05 -14.95
CA GLN A 221 16.08 24.04 -15.07
C GLN A 221 15.81 24.72 -13.72
N ALA A 222 15.67 23.96 -12.63
CA ALA A 222 15.43 24.52 -11.30
C ALA A 222 16.58 25.42 -10.84
N ILE A 223 17.84 25.05 -11.13
CA ILE A 223 19.02 25.88 -10.84
C ILE A 223 18.97 27.18 -11.66
N ALA A 224 18.63 27.12 -12.95
CA ALA A 224 18.52 28.30 -13.81
C ALA A 224 17.42 29.26 -13.34
N GLU A 225 16.25 28.73 -12.99
CA GLU A 225 15.12 29.50 -12.45
C GLU A 225 15.47 30.16 -11.11
N ALA A 226 16.08 29.41 -10.19
CA ALA A 226 16.54 29.94 -8.90
C ALA A 226 17.62 31.03 -9.09
N GLY A 227 18.55 30.82 -10.02
CA GLY A 227 19.58 31.80 -10.36
C GLY A 227 19.00 33.10 -10.92
N SER A 228 18.04 33.00 -11.85
CA SER A 228 17.36 34.18 -12.42
C SER A 228 16.56 34.94 -11.35
N LYS A 229 15.86 34.22 -10.47
CA LYS A 229 15.12 34.84 -9.36
C LYS A 229 16.05 35.55 -8.38
N CYS A 230 17.17 34.92 -8.02
CA CYS A 230 18.17 35.51 -7.13
C CYS A 230 18.77 36.80 -7.70
N GLU A 231 19.15 36.82 -8.97
CA GLU A 231 19.66 38.05 -9.59
C GLU A 231 18.59 39.15 -9.69
N ALA A 232 17.33 38.80 -9.95
CA ALA A 232 16.23 39.76 -9.94
C ALA A 232 15.99 40.38 -8.54
N GLU A 233 16.02 39.56 -7.49
CA GLU A 233 15.89 40.03 -6.10
C GLU A 233 17.06 40.92 -5.69
N LYS A 234 18.29 40.54 -6.07
CA LYS A 234 19.50 41.33 -5.83
C LYS A 234 19.46 42.70 -6.52
N ASP A 235 18.96 42.77 -7.75
CA ASP A 235 18.79 44.03 -8.46
C ASP A 235 17.65 44.88 -7.87
N ALA A 236 16.59 44.25 -7.35
CA ALA A 236 15.53 44.95 -6.62
C ALA A 236 16.09 45.59 -5.33
N ILE A 237 16.85 44.83 -4.53
CA ILE A 237 17.50 45.32 -3.30
C ILE A 237 18.47 46.47 -3.61
N ARG A 238 19.25 46.38 -4.70
CA ARG A 238 20.14 47.47 -5.13
C ARG A 238 19.37 48.75 -5.45
N LYS A 239 18.23 48.64 -6.13
CA LYS A 239 17.37 49.79 -6.43
C LYS A 239 16.75 50.39 -5.17
N GLU A 240 16.26 49.56 -4.26
CA GLU A 240 15.71 50.00 -2.97
C GLU A 240 16.77 50.73 -2.13
N ASN A 241 17.98 50.17 -2.02
CA ASN A 241 19.09 50.81 -1.31
C ASN A 241 19.48 52.15 -1.94
N ALA A 242 19.49 52.26 -3.28
CA ALA A 242 19.77 53.51 -3.96
C ALA A 242 18.68 54.56 -3.68
N GLN A 243 17.40 54.16 -3.65
CA GLN A 243 16.29 55.05 -3.29
C GLN A 243 16.36 55.52 -1.84
N LEU A 244 16.68 54.62 -0.91
CA LEU A 244 16.86 54.96 0.51
C LEU A 244 18.03 55.92 0.71
N ALA A 245 19.14 55.73 -0.02
CA ALA A 245 20.29 56.64 0.02
C ALA A 245 19.95 58.03 -0.54
N ASP A 246 19.21 58.10 -1.65
CA ASP A 246 18.73 59.37 -2.23
C ASP A 246 17.76 60.09 -1.27
N GLN A 247 16.84 59.37 -0.65
CA GLN A 247 15.91 59.91 0.35
C GLN A 247 16.65 60.42 1.59
N ALA A 248 17.62 59.68 2.11
CA ALA A 248 18.44 60.11 3.24
C ALA A 248 19.26 61.36 2.92
N THR A 249 19.77 61.47 1.69
CA THR A 249 20.50 62.65 1.22
C THR A 249 19.58 63.88 1.18
N LYS A 250 18.41 63.75 0.57
CA LYS A 250 17.40 64.83 0.53
C LYS A 250 16.94 65.25 1.92
N GLN A 251 16.75 64.30 2.83
CA GLN A 251 16.39 64.60 4.21
C GLN A 251 17.50 65.36 4.92
N CYS A 252 18.76 64.95 4.76
CA CYS A 252 19.90 65.67 5.33
C CYS A 252 20.02 67.11 4.81
N GLU A 253 19.78 67.33 3.52
CA GLU A 253 19.73 68.67 2.93
C GLU A 253 18.59 69.52 3.52
N ALA A 254 17.40 68.93 3.66
CA ALA A 254 16.26 69.61 4.27
C ALA A 254 16.52 69.98 5.75
N ASP A 255 17.07 69.04 6.53
CA ASP A 255 17.41 69.27 7.94
C ASP A 255 18.48 70.36 8.09
N LYS A 256 19.48 70.37 7.19
CA LYS A 256 20.53 71.38 7.14
C LYS A 256 19.95 72.78 6.87
N ASP A 257 19.03 72.91 5.91
CA ASP A 257 18.41 74.19 5.61
C ASP A 257 17.45 74.63 6.72
N GLN A 258 16.73 73.71 7.35
CA GLN A 258 15.94 74.00 8.54
C GLN A 258 16.80 74.53 9.69
N LEU A 259 17.94 73.88 9.98
CA LEU A 259 18.86 74.34 11.03
C LEU A 259 19.44 75.72 10.71
N ARG A 260 19.76 76.01 9.44
CA ARG A 260 20.20 77.36 9.01
C ARG A 260 19.12 78.41 9.23
N GLN A 261 17.87 78.11 8.91
CA GLN A 261 16.74 79.02 9.16
C GLN A 261 16.56 79.26 10.66
N GLN A 262 16.57 78.22 11.48
CA GLN A 262 16.48 78.34 12.94
C GLN A 262 17.62 79.18 13.52
N ALA A 263 18.86 78.98 13.04
CA ALA A 263 20.01 79.78 13.46
C ALA A 263 19.87 81.25 13.06
N ALA A 264 19.37 81.54 11.85
CA ALA A 264 19.13 82.92 11.40
C ALA A 264 18.03 83.62 12.22
N THR A 265 16.93 82.91 12.53
CA THR A 265 15.87 83.44 13.39
C THR A 265 16.40 83.70 14.80
N ALA A 266 17.13 82.76 15.39
CA ALA A 266 17.72 82.93 16.73
C ALA A 266 18.70 84.11 16.77
N ALA A 267 19.55 84.26 15.74
CA ALA A 267 20.47 85.40 15.64
C ALA A 267 19.72 86.74 15.63
N SER A 268 18.66 86.86 14.83
CA SER A 268 17.82 88.07 14.79
C SER A 268 17.14 88.36 16.13
N GLU A 269 16.65 87.33 16.83
CA GLU A 269 16.10 87.48 18.18
C GLU A 269 17.13 87.96 19.20
N TYR A 270 18.36 87.46 19.13
CA TYR A 270 19.45 87.90 20.00
C TYR A 270 19.87 89.34 19.71
N GLU A 271 19.99 89.73 18.44
CA GLU A 271 20.28 91.11 18.04
C GLU A 271 19.22 92.07 18.59
N LYS A 272 17.93 91.70 18.49
CA LYS A 272 16.85 92.49 19.09
C LYS A 272 16.98 92.59 20.61
N LYS A 273 17.23 91.48 21.31
CA LYS A 273 17.43 91.48 22.77
C LYS A 273 18.63 92.33 23.18
N ILE A 274 19.72 92.32 22.42
CA ILE A 274 20.90 93.16 22.67
C ILE A 274 20.52 94.64 22.55
N ALA A 275 19.80 95.03 21.50
CA ALA A 275 19.34 96.41 21.32
C ALA A 275 18.38 96.86 22.43
N ASP A 276 17.44 95.99 22.83
CA ASP A 276 16.51 96.24 23.94
C ASP A 276 17.28 96.41 25.27
N LEU A 277 18.26 95.54 25.56
CA LEU A 277 19.10 95.63 26.76
C LEU A 277 19.98 96.89 26.76
N GLN A 278 20.55 97.28 25.62
CA GLN A 278 21.31 98.52 25.50
C GLN A 278 20.43 99.74 25.80
N THR A 279 19.19 99.74 25.30
CA THR A 279 18.20 100.79 25.58
C THR A 279 17.88 100.86 27.08
N GLN A 280 17.62 99.70 27.71
CA GLN A 280 17.39 99.62 29.16
C GLN A 280 18.60 100.12 29.96
N LEU A 281 19.82 99.78 29.54
CA LEU A 281 21.04 100.24 30.21
C LEU A 281 21.18 101.77 30.15
N THR A 282 20.92 102.39 29.00
CA THR A 282 20.92 103.86 28.87
C THR A 282 19.85 104.51 29.74
N GLN A 283 18.66 103.92 29.85
CA GLN A 283 17.59 104.41 30.74
C GLN A 283 17.98 104.29 32.23
N CYS A 284 18.61 103.18 32.64
CA CYS A 284 19.11 103.00 33.99
C CYS A 284 20.24 103.97 34.34
N GLN A 285 21.13 104.27 33.39
CA GLN A 285 22.21 105.25 33.56
C GLN A 285 21.69 106.70 33.66
N ALA A 286 20.57 107.02 33.00
CA ALA A 286 19.91 108.33 33.13
C ALA A 286 19.18 108.52 34.48
N ASN A 287 18.83 107.42 35.16
CA ASN A 287 18.11 107.40 36.43
C ASN A 287 18.97 106.83 37.56
N VAL A 288 20.21 107.30 37.75
CA VAL A 288 21.01 106.95 38.93
C VAL A 288 20.74 107.95 40.05
N PRO A 289 19.95 107.63 41.09
CA PRO A 289 20.08 108.28 42.38
C PRO A 289 21.46 107.99 42.95
N THR A 290 22.09 109.02 43.49
CA THR A 290 23.33 108.96 44.27
C THR A 290 23.35 107.77 45.23
N ALA A 291 24.32 106.87 45.02
CA ALA A 291 24.58 105.76 45.92
C ALA A 291 24.84 106.29 47.34
N LYS A 292 24.08 105.78 48.32
CA LYS A 292 24.38 105.96 49.74
C LYS A 292 25.77 105.35 50.03
N PRO A 293 26.64 106.04 50.79
CA PRO A 293 27.94 105.49 51.16
C PRO A 293 27.73 104.21 52.00
N VAL A 294 28.28 103.11 51.53
CA VAL A 294 28.40 101.85 52.29
C VAL A 294 29.29 102.15 53.51
N PRO A 295 28.85 101.88 54.75
CA PRO A 295 29.69 102.06 55.93
C PRO A 295 30.95 101.20 55.82
N ALA A 296 32.12 101.79 56.09
CA ALA A 296 33.37 101.04 56.15
C ALA A 296 33.30 99.97 57.26
N ILE A 297 33.74 98.75 56.95
CA ILE A 297 33.86 97.66 57.92
C ILE A 297 35.08 97.96 58.80
N ASP A 298 34.94 97.83 60.12
CA ASP A 298 36.03 98.03 61.08
C ASP A 298 37.10 96.94 60.82
N PRO A 299 38.39 97.29 60.65
CA PRO A 299 39.47 96.32 60.41
C PRO A 299 39.53 95.18 61.43
N ASN A 300 39.09 95.41 62.67
CA ASN A 300 39.01 94.36 63.71
C ASN A 300 37.96 93.28 63.38
N CYS A 301 36.94 93.64 62.61
CA CYS A 301 35.85 92.78 62.15
C CYS A 301 36.16 92.03 60.83
N GLU A 302 37.27 92.33 60.17
CA GLU A 302 37.69 91.60 58.96
C GLU A 302 38.47 90.32 59.28
N SER A 303 38.80 90.12 60.55
CA SER A 303 39.66 89.02 60.97
C SER A 303 38.93 87.67 60.99
N ASN A 304 39.67 86.66 60.52
CA ASN A 304 39.25 85.26 60.40
C ASN A 304 39.37 84.51 61.73
N SER A 305 38.77 85.05 62.78
CA SER A 305 38.85 84.50 64.14
C SER A 305 37.58 84.78 64.90
N TRP A 306 36.99 83.74 65.48
CA TRP A 306 35.90 83.89 66.46
C TRP A 306 36.28 84.86 67.59
N VAL A 307 37.50 84.72 68.12
CA VAL A 307 37.96 85.52 69.26
C VAL A 307 37.97 87.00 68.90
N ASN A 308 38.50 87.36 67.73
CA ASN A 308 38.54 88.77 67.34
C ASN A 308 37.15 89.29 66.95
N MET A 309 36.34 88.47 66.25
CA MET A 309 34.97 88.82 65.88
C MET A 309 34.09 89.12 67.10
N CYS A 310 34.32 88.46 68.23
CA CYS A 310 33.45 88.62 69.40
C CYS A 310 34.08 89.30 70.61
N SER A 311 35.41 89.50 70.63
CA SER A 311 36.10 90.24 71.68
C SER A 311 36.60 91.61 71.23
N SER A 312 36.92 91.81 69.94
CA SER A 312 37.59 93.02 69.44
C SER A 312 36.78 93.79 68.39
N CYS A 313 35.90 93.11 67.66
CA CYS A 313 35.03 93.74 66.67
C CYS A 313 33.82 94.42 67.36
N SER A 314 33.78 95.75 67.27
CA SER A 314 32.71 96.58 67.85
C SER A 314 31.43 96.60 67.00
N GLN A 315 31.48 96.16 65.74
CA GLN A 315 30.34 96.18 64.84
C GLN A 315 29.43 94.97 65.07
N ASP A 316 28.14 95.23 65.26
CA ASP A 316 27.10 94.20 65.40
C ASP A 316 26.26 94.01 64.13
N THR A 317 26.45 94.88 63.14
CA THR A 317 25.70 94.86 61.87
C THR A 317 26.64 95.18 60.72
N PHE A 318 26.52 94.42 59.64
CA PHE A 318 27.34 94.51 58.44
C PHE A 318 26.42 94.60 57.22
N VAL A 319 26.76 95.44 56.25
CA VAL A 319 26.03 95.51 54.98
C VAL A 319 26.97 95.05 53.87
N ILE A 320 26.68 93.88 53.32
CA ILE A 320 27.48 93.24 52.25
C ILE A 320 26.58 93.09 51.02
N ASP A 321 26.97 93.70 49.90
CA ASP A 321 26.23 93.68 48.63
C ASP A 321 24.73 94.02 48.78
N GLY A 322 24.44 95.02 49.64
CA GLY A 322 23.08 95.48 49.94
C GLY A 322 22.29 94.61 50.91
N LYS A 323 22.91 93.56 51.49
CA LYS A 323 22.30 92.65 52.46
C LYS A 323 22.83 92.88 53.86
N GLU A 324 21.92 92.98 54.83
CA GLU A 324 22.24 93.18 56.24
C GLU A 324 22.54 91.84 56.92
N PHE A 325 23.69 91.75 57.58
CA PHE A 325 24.08 90.66 58.45
C PHE A 325 24.22 91.17 59.88
N LYS A 326 23.72 90.41 60.86
CA LYS A 326 23.86 90.69 62.29
C LYS A 326 24.80 89.69 62.96
N LYS A 327 25.63 90.21 63.85
CA LYS A 327 26.55 89.43 64.67
C LYS A 327 25.83 88.82 65.86
N LYS A 328 26.09 87.54 66.11
CA LYS A 328 25.71 86.85 67.34
C LYS A 328 26.88 86.02 67.82
N CYS A 329 27.26 86.25 69.06
CA CYS A 329 28.45 85.69 69.68
C CYS A 329 28.08 84.57 70.66
N GLY A 330 28.88 83.50 70.73
CA GLY A 330 28.79 82.47 71.76
C GLY A 330 27.72 81.44 71.43
N VAL A 331 27.46 81.24 70.14
CA VAL A 331 26.35 80.44 69.64
C VAL A 331 26.81 79.53 68.51
N ARG A 332 26.38 78.28 68.58
CA ARG A 332 26.36 77.34 67.47
C ARG A 332 24.94 77.26 66.94
N THR A 333 24.77 77.26 65.62
CA THR A 333 23.43 77.12 65.05
C THR A 333 23.09 75.66 64.75
N VAL A 334 21.82 75.30 64.94
CA VAL A 334 21.23 74.01 64.58
C VAL A 334 19.91 74.24 63.85
N GLY A 335 19.45 73.25 63.09
CA GLY A 335 18.23 73.35 62.27
C GLY A 335 18.44 73.94 60.87
N ALA A 336 19.68 74.23 60.50
CA ALA A 336 20.11 74.50 59.12
C ALA A 336 21.13 73.42 58.69
N ARG A 337 21.25 73.17 57.38
CA ARG A 337 22.34 72.34 56.85
C ARG A 337 23.62 73.16 56.90
N GLU A 338 24.62 72.67 57.62
CA GLU A 338 25.94 73.31 57.67
C GLU A 338 26.76 72.86 56.44
N GLU A 339 27.15 73.82 55.60
CA GLU A 339 28.07 73.60 54.49
C GLU A 339 29.45 74.19 54.84
N GLN A 340 30.50 73.40 54.65
CA GLN A 340 31.87 73.88 54.81
C GLN A 340 32.34 74.53 53.51
N TRP A 341 32.60 75.83 53.56
CA TRP A 341 33.11 76.58 52.41
C TRP A 341 34.62 76.73 52.55
N LEU A 342 35.33 75.87 51.81
CA LEU A 342 36.78 75.83 51.74
C LEU A 342 37.33 76.96 50.84
N TYR A 343 38.59 77.31 51.05
CA TYR A 343 39.35 78.26 50.22
C TYR A 343 38.80 79.69 50.18
N ARG A 344 38.08 80.13 51.22
CA ARG A 344 37.65 81.52 51.35
C ARG A 344 38.70 82.36 52.06
N ALA A 345 39.09 83.46 51.43
CA ALA A 345 40.14 84.35 51.93
C ALA A 345 39.75 85.04 53.25
N SER A 346 38.45 85.30 53.45
CA SER A 346 37.95 85.88 54.69
C SER A 346 36.51 85.54 55.02
N LEU A 347 36.10 85.80 56.26
CA LEU A 347 34.69 85.76 56.66
C LEU A 347 33.83 86.71 55.80
N ILE A 348 34.35 87.87 55.43
CA ILE A 348 33.68 88.81 54.51
C ILE A 348 33.45 88.18 53.14
N ALA A 349 34.42 87.42 52.62
CA ALA A 349 34.24 86.69 51.36
C ALA A 349 33.10 85.65 51.47
N CYS A 350 32.97 85.00 52.64
CA CYS A 350 31.86 84.09 52.90
C CYS A 350 30.52 84.83 52.99
N MET A 351 30.47 86.00 53.62
CA MET A 351 29.25 86.80 53.65
C MET A 351 28.82 87.25 52.26
N LYS A 352 29.77 87.62 51.38
CA LYS A 352 29.48 87.99 49.98
C LYS A 352 28.81 86.85 49.22
N GLU A 353 29.36 85.65 49.30
CA GLU A 353 28.74 84.48 48.66
C GLU A 353 27.41 84.09 49.32
N CYS A 354 27.29 84.22 50.64
CA CYS A 354 26.02 84.00 51.31
C CYS A 354 24.96 85.01 50.88
N ALA A 355 25.34 86.26 50.61
CA ALA A 355 24.45 87.30 50.12
C ALA A 355 23.87 86.96 48.73
N THR A 356 24.65 86.34 47.83
CA THR A 356 24.19 85.94 46.49
C THR A 356 23.33 84.67 46.49
N ARG A 357 23.48 83.82 47.51
CA ARG A 357 22.73 82.57 47.67
C ARG A 357 21.44 82.77 48.43
N GLY A 358 20.29 82.72 47.76
CA GLY A 358 18.97 82.91 48.39
C GLY A 358 18.63 81.92 49.52
N ASP A 359 19.30 80.75 49.56
CA ASP A 359 19.14 79.71 50.57
C ASP A 359 20.11 79.85 51.76
N CYS A 360 21.11 80.72 51.69
CA CYS A 360 22.07 80.92 52.77
C CYS A 360 21.46 81.85 53.84
N LEU A 361 21.43 81.39 55.09
CA LEU A 361 20.85 82.11 56.22
C LEU A 361 21.89 82.88 57.04
N GLY A 362 23.15 82.45 56.99
CA GLY A 362 24.26 83.07 57.71
C GLY A 362 25.54 82.27 57.60
N VAL A 363 26.64 82.87 58.08
CA VAL A 363 27.96 82.25 58.08
C VAL A 363 28.62 82.38 59.45
N GLY A 364 29.40 81.37 59.83
CA GLY A 364 30.29 81.40 60.98
C GLY A 364 31.71 81.03 60.58
N TRP A 365 32.68 81.27 61.46
CA TRP A 365 34.06 80.89 61.25
C TRP A 365 34.54 79.95 62.35
N ARG A 366 35.13 78.80 61.97
CA ARG A 366 35.79 77.90 62.93
C ARG A 366 37.28 77.73 62.60
N PRO A 367 38.17 77.79 63.60
CA PRO A 367 39.51 77.24 63.45
C PRO A 367 39.40 75.72 63.30
N ALA A 368 40.22 75.12 62.42
CA ALA A 368 40.16 73.69 62.11
C ALA A 368 40.51 72.82 63.33
N GLU A 369 39.50 72.38 64.09
CA GLU A 369 39.62 71.23 64.97
C GLU A 369 39.34 69.95 64.16
N GLY A 370 40.40 69.21 63.80
CA GLY A 370 40.32 67.77 63.54
C GLY A 370 39.42 67.26 62.40
N ILE A 371 39.63 67.69 61.15
CA ILE A 371 39.08 66.93 60.00
C ILE A 371 40.00 65.74 59.71
N ASN A 372 39.85 64.68 60.51
CA ASN A 372 40.17 63.32 60.10
C ASN A 372 38.97 62.76 59.32
N GLY A 373 39.18 62.43 58.04
CA GLY A 373 38.24 61.61 57.28
C GLY A 373 37.39 62.38 56.27
N VAL A 374 38.00 62.74 55.14
CA VAL A 374 37.27 62.72 53.86
C VAL A 374 38.20 62.09 52.82
N SER A 375 38.01 60.79 52.55
CA SER A 375 38.59 60.12 51.39
C SER A 375 38.00 60.72 50.12
N TYR A 376 38.82 61.39 49.32
CA TYR A 376 38.42 61.80 47.98
C TYR A 376 38.48 60.59 47.04
N HIS A 377 37.33 60.19 46.49
CA HIS A 377 37.28 59.34 45.31
C HIS A 377 37.85 60.14 44.13
N GLN A 378 39.00 59.70 43.61
CA GLN A 378 39.61 60.24 42.40
C GLN A 378 38.69 60.02 41.20
N SER A 379 38.32 61.10 40.51
CA SER A 379 37.84 61.05 39.13
C SER A 379 38.96 61.57 38.20
N PRO A 380 39.23 60.95 37.03
CA PRO A 380 40.56 60.98 36.41
C PRO A 380 40.90 62.22 35.56
N HIS A 381 40.18 63.32 35.68
CA HIS A 381 40.30 64.44 34.72
C HIS A 381 40.44 65.82 35.36
N ILE A 382 41.44 66.08 36.22
CA ILE A 382 42.00 67.43 36.43
C ILE A 382 43.51 67.33 36.79
N PRO A 383 44.42 68.16 36.21
CA PRO A 383 45.84 68.11 36.50
C PRO A 383 46.21 68.73 37.87
N ALA A 384 47.07 68.00 38.57
CA ALA A 384 48.10 68.39 39.54
C ALA A 384 48.12 69.78 40.23
N LEU A 385 48.24 69.69 41.57
CA LEU A 385 49.09 70.49 42.47
C LEU A 385 48.66 71.93 42.82
N VAL A 386 47.96 72.06 43.94
CA VAL A 386 48.31 73.08 44.95
C VAL A 386 48.40 72.41 46.32
N GLN A 387 49.63 72.16 46.73
CA GLN A 387 50.01 71.70 48.06
C GLN A 387 49.97 72.92 49.00
N LEU A 388 48.83 73.20 49.62
CA LEU A 388 48.72 74.22 50.65
C LEU A 388 48.86 73.58 52.04
N THR A 389 50.11 73.48 52.48
CA THR A 389 50.46 73.41 53.90
C THR A 389 50.11 74.76 54.53
N ASN A 390 48.86 74.90 54.96
CA ASN A 390 48.45 75.83 56.01
C ASN A 390 47.05 75.40 56.43
N THR A 391 46.95 74.90 57.65
CA THR A 391 45.72 74.77 58.47
C THR A 391 44.49 75.34 57.79
N THR A 392 43.65 74.47 57.21
CA THR A 392 42.54 74.82 56.32
C THR A 392 41.47 75.61 57.09
N LYS A 393 41.68 76.92 57.12
CA LYS A 393 40.72 77.93 57.55
C LYS A 393 39.48 77.83 56.65
N HIS A 394 38.31 77.57 57.24
CA HIS A 394 37.05 77.47 56.50
C HIS A 394 35.95 78.21 57.24
N CYS A 395 35.00 78.75 56.47
CA CYS A 395 33.75 79.25 57.01
C CYS A 395 32.68 78.17 56.88
N HIS A 396 31.75 78.20 57.82
CA HIS A 396 30.58 77.35 57.82
C HIS A 396 29.39 78.20 57.40
N ALA A 397 28.79 77.88 56.27
CA ALA A 397 27.55 78.49 55.84
C ALA A 397 26.37 77.67 56.35
N HIS A 398 25.36 78.35 56.84
CA HIS A 398 24.12 77.75 57.31
C HIS A 398 23.07 77.89 56.23
N ILE A 399 22.75 76.79 55.57
CA ILE A 399 21.81 76.73 54.45
C ILE A 399 20.43 76.29 54.95
N SER A 400 19.42 77.02 54.52
CA SER A 400 18.02 76.73 54.87
C SER A 400 17.61 75.34 54.40
N ILE A 401 16.96 74.60 55.30
CA ILE A 401 16.28 73.33 55.00
C ILE A 401 14.77 73.45 55.22
N GLY A 402 14.24 74.68 55.19
CA GLY A 402 12.82 74.98 55.44
C GLY A 402 12.43 75.06 56.92
N GLY A 403 13.38 74.83 57.84
CA GLY A 403 13.21 74.98 59.28
C GLY A 403 13.83 76.27 59.82
N PRO A 404 13.35 76.77 60.97
CA PRO A 404 13.86 78.01 61.54
C PRO A 404 15.21 77.78 62.24
N LEU A 405 16.15 78.73 62.12
CA LEU A 405 17.48 78.69 62.77
C LEU A 405 17.36 78.69 64.30
N ARG A 406 18.05 77.78 64.99
CA ARG A 406 18.10 77.72 66.46
C ARG A 406 19.51 77.88 66.95
N ASN A 407 19.71 78.62 68.05
CA ASN A 407 21.03 78.75 68.65
C ASN A 407 21.21 77.86 69.88
N VAL A 408 22.35 77.19 69.93
CA VAL A 408 22.84 76.45 71.09
C VAL A 408 24.03 77.24 71.66
N PRO A 409 24.07 77.54 72.97
CA PRO A 409 25.20 78.25 73.57
C PRO A 409 26.50 77.47 73.40
N VAL A 410 27.48 78.07 72.72
CA VAL A 410 28.82 77.52 72.48
C VAL A 410 29.83 78.67 72.47
N TRP A 411 30.67 78.73 73.50
CA TRP A 411 31.53 79.88 73.79
C TRP A 411 32.65 80.17 72.77
N ASN A 412 32.92 79.24 71.84
CA ASN A 412 33.96 79.36 70.81
C ASN A 412 33.41 79.57 69.38
N GLU A 413 32.14 79.96 69.21
CA GLU A 413 31.49 80.11 67.90
C GLU A 413 30.67 81.40 67.74
N HIS A 414 30.70 81.99 66.53
CA HIS A 414 29.84 83.11 66.13
C HIS A 414 28.97 82.74 64.94
N LEU A 415 27.91 83.52 64.79
CA LEU A 415 27.09 83.57 63.61
C LEU A 415 26.95 85.02 63.12
N LEU A 416 27.19 85.24 61.83
CA LEU A 416 26.73 86.39 61.09
C LEU A 416 25.53 85.96 60.25
N TYR A 417 24.32 86.34 60.66
CA TYR A 417 23.06 85.90 60.03
C TYR A 417 22.36 87.05 59.34
N MET A 418 21.57 86.75 58.31
CA MET A 418 20.71 87.74 57.65
C MET A 418 19.32 87.73 58.30
N PRO A 419 18.93 88.79 59.01
CA PRO A 419 17.64 88.83 59.70
C PRO A 419 16.45 88.65 58.75
N GLU A 420 16.58 89.15 57.50
CA GLU A 420 15.55 89.00 56.46
C GLU A 420 15.31 87.54 56.04
N ARG A 421 16.26 86.62 56.28
CA ARG A 421 16.17 85.21 55.86
C ARG A 421 15.91 84.25 57.02
N GLY A 422 16.28 84.65 58.22
CA GLY A 422 16.02 83.88 59.42
C GLY A 422 16.66 84.53 60.64
N THR A 423 15.85 84.76 61.67
CA THR A 423 16.37 85.23 62.96
C THR A 423 16.54 84.03 63.89
N PRO A 424 17.76 83.76 64.38
CA PRO A 424 17.99 82.67 65.30
C PRO A 424 17.46 83.01 66.69
N TYR A 425 16.58 82.16 67.23
CA TYR A 425 16.07 82.24 68.59
C TYR A 425 16.89 81.35 69.54
#